data_AF-A0A1H0U162-F1
#
_entry.id   AF-A0A1H0U162-F1
#
_cell.length_a   1.000
_cell.length_b   1.000
_cell.length_c   1.000
_cell.angle_alpha   90.00
_cell.angle_beta   90.00
_cell.angle_gamma   90.00
#
_symmetry.space_group_name_H-M   'P 1'
#
loop_
_entity.id
_entity.type
_entity.pdbx_description
1 polymer ?
#
loop_
_entity_poly.entity_id
_entity_poly.type
_entity_poly.pdbx_seq_one_letter_code
_entity_poly.pdbx_strand_id
1 'polypeptide(L)'
;MEIPHLSQRIRTLEQDYSAATTSWSSELEIAVEVAARKLGALDEEVRQAYEQQKLAAIIAELQTRRDALTAEGKRLTEAIQVLEQKQALRKQEVADAVNAAMVRLLKLDLPLQPEFVSAHSSHFDFVDNAVYVNGSRHFSESSAVVLRHIFHLALLTVSTTRPYMRLPRFLLLDGIDDGGMEKERSHRLQEIIVAECQQYEVDYQVIFATSEINPALEETELVVGRFFTPEARSLDVREI
;
A
#
# COMPACT_ATOMS: atom_id res chain seq x y z
N MET A 1 73.76 -18.65 95.51
CA MET A 1 74.50 -17.79 94.58
C MET A 1 73.84 -17.88 93.18
N GLU A 2 72.52 -17.65 93.07
CA GLU A 2 71.76 -18.01 91.84
C GLU A 2 70.68 -17.00 91.40
N ILE A 3 70.21 -16.09 92.26
CA ILE A 3 69.10 -15.16 91.96
C ILE A 3 69.44 -14.14 90.85
N PRO A 4 70.63 -13.51 90.80
CA PRO A 4 70.97 -12.58 89.72
C PRO A 4 71.05 -13.26 88.36
N HIS A 5 71.53 -14.51 88.35
CA HIS A 5 71.72 -15.31 87.14
C HIS A 5 70.37 -15.76 86.54
N LEU A 6 69.40 -16.09 87.39
CA LEU A 6 68.03 -16.40 87.00
C LEU A 6 67.28 -15.18 86.44
N SER A 7 67.38 -14.01 87.08
CA SER A 7 66.76 -12.77 86.55
C SER A 7 67.36 -12.34 85.22
N GLN A 8 68.68 -12.50 85.05
CA GLN A 8 69.35 -12.22 83.78
C GLN A 8 68.89 -13.20 82.69
N ARG A 9 68.74 -14.49 83.03
CA ARG A 9 68.22 -15.54 82.12
C ARG A 9 66.77 -15.29 81.71
N ILE A 10 65.91 -14.86 82.63
CA ILE A 10 64.52 -14.48 82.32
C ILE A 10 64.50 -13.29 81.36
N ARG A 11 65.32 -12.26 81.59
CA ARG A 11 65.45 -11.12 80.67
C ARG A 11 65.96 -11.51 79.29
N THR A 12 66.90 -12.47 79.24
CA THR A 12 67.39 -12.99 77.95
C THR A 12 66.29 -13.76 77.24
N LEU A 13 65.55 -14.62 77.96
CA LEU A 13 64.43 -15.38 77.42
C LEU A 13 63.27 -14.48 76.96
N GLU A 14 62.98 -13.37 77.67
CA GLU A 14 61.99 -12.37 77.23
C GLU A 14 62.44 -11.62 75.98
N GLN A 15 63.73 -11.27 75.88
CA GLN A 15 64.30 -10.65 74.68
C GLN A 15 64.32 -11.62 73.50
N ASP A 16 64.67 -12.89 73.73
CA ASP A 16 64.67 -13.94 72.70
C ASP A 16 63.25 -14.26 72.25
N TYR A 17 62.29 -14.32 73.18
CA TYR A 17 60.87 -14.50 72.87
C TYR A 17 60.32 -13.32 72.07
N SER A 18 60.61 -12.08 72.50
CA SER A 18 60.28 -10.84 71.79
C SER A 18 60.89 -10.83 70.38
N ALA A 19 62.18 -11.14 70.24
CA ALA A 19 62.85 -11.18 68.95
C ALA A 19 62.25 -12.26 68.02
N ALA A 20 61.95 -13.44 68.56
CA ALA A 20 61.32 -14.53 67.82
C ALA A 20 59.87 -14.19 67.41
N THR A 21 59.06 -13.59 68.29
CA THR A 21 57.67 -13.20 67.97
C THR A 21 57.57 -12.00 67.04
N THR A 22 58.45 -11.01 67.17
CA THR A 22 58.48 -9.84 66.26
C THR A 22 58.94 -10.24 64.86
N SER A 23 59.89 -11.18 64.75
CA SER A 23 60.30 -11.75 63.46
C SER A 23 59.16 -12.53 62.80
N TRP A 24 58.48 -13.39 63.56
CA TRP A 24 57.34 -14.19 63.07
C TRP A 24 56.14 -13.32 62.69
N SER A 25 55.83 -12.28 63.47
CA SER A 25 54.73 -11.38 63.17
C SER A 25 54.99 -10.58 61.89
N SER A 26 56.24 -10.17 61.63
CA SER A 26 56.55 -9.39 60.42
C SER A 26 56.45 -10.20 59.13
N GLU A 27 56.89 -11.46 59.11
CA GLU A 27 56.70 -12.35 57.95
C GLU A 27 55.21 -12.64 57.70
N LEU A 28 54.44 -12.81 58.77
CA LEU A 28 53.00 -13.05 58.70
C LEU A 28 52.24 -11.79 58.25
N GLU A 29 52.63 -10.60 58.72
CA GLU A 29 52.12 -9.31 58.25
C GLU A 29 52.41 -9.07 56.77
N ILE A 30 53.64 -9.36 56.31
CA ILE A 30 54.01 -9.27 54.88
C ILE A 30 53.15 -10.23 54.06
N ALA A 31 52.97 -11.46 54.52
CA ALA A 31 52.13 -12.45 53.83
C ALA A 31 50.66 -12.00 53.76
N VAL A 32 50.12 -11.42 54.84
CA VAL A 32 48.77 -10.85 54.89
C VAL A 32 48.65 -9.65 53.95
N GLU A 33 49.64 -8.77 53.89
CA GLU A 33 49.63 -7.61 53.00
C GLU A 33 49.66 -8.03 51.53
N VAL A 34 50.50 -9.01 51.18
CA VAL A 34 50.54 -9.59 49.82
C VAL A 34 49.21 -10.26 49.48
N ALA A 35 48.61 -10.99 50.40
CA ALA A 35 47.30 -11.61 50.20
C ALA A 35 46.20 -10.56 50.03
N ALA A 36 46.21 -9.48 50.80
CA ALA A 36 45.24 -8.38 50.70
C ALA A 36 45.36 -7.64 49.36
N ARG A 37 46.58 -7.37 48.88
CA ARG A 37 46.79 -6.78 47.54
C ARG A 37 46.30 -7.71 46.43
N LYS A 38 46.56 -9.01 46.53
CA LYS A 38 46.05 -10.01 45.57
C LYS A 38 44.53 -10.08 45.58
N LEU A 39 43.91 -10.06 46.77
CA LEU A 39 42.46 -10.04 46.90
C LEU A 39 41.85 -8.81 46.24
N GLY A 40 42.41 -7.61 46.49
CA GLY A 40 41.94 -6.38 45.85
C GLY A 40 42.11 -6.37 44.32
N ALA A 41 43.20 -6.96 43.80
CA ALA A 41 43.37 -7.13 42.35
C ALA A 41 42.33 -8.09 41.76
N LEU A 42 42.05 -9.19 42.47
CA LEU A 42 41.04 -10.18 42.04
C LEU A 42 39.62 -9.58 42.08
N ASP A 43 39.29 -8.80 43.11
CA ASP A 43 38.00 -8.13 43.23
C ASP A 43 37.78 -7.13 42.08
N GLU A 44 38.82 -6.38 41.69
CA GLU A 44 38.76 -5.47 40.55
C GLU A 44 38.63 -6.22 39.22
N GLU A 45 39.37 -7.33 39.04
CA GLU A 45 39.20 -8.21 37.87
C GLU A 45 37.77 -8.76 37.78
N VAL A 46 37.19 -9.19 38.90
CA VAL A 46 35.80 -9.66 38.97
C VAL A 46 34.84 -8.55 38.60
N ARG A 47 35.03 -7.33 39.12
CA ARG A 47 34.19 -6.17 38.81
C ARG A 47 34.24 -5.83 37.32
N GLN A 48 35.44 -5.80 36.73
CA GLN A 48 35.63 -5.57 35.30
C GLN A 48 34.98 -6.67 34.45
N ALA A 49 35.11 -7.94 34.86
CA ALA A 49 34.48 -9.06 34.17
C ALA A 49 32.95 -8.94 34.18
N TYR A 50 32.33 -8.52 35.30
CA TYR A 50 30.90 -8.27 35.38
C TYR A 50 30.44 -7.12 34.47
N GLU A 51 31.19 -6.01 34.41
CA GLU A 51 30.89 -4.89 33.51
C GLU A 51 30.97 -5.32 32.04
N GLN A 52 32.00 -6.08 31.66
CA GLN A 52 32.16 -6.62 30.32
C GLN A 52 31.03 -7.60 29.97
N GLN A 53 30.62 -8.46 30.90
CA GLN A 53 29.50 -9.37 30.71
C GLN A 53 28.19 -8.61 30.44
N LYS A 54 27.91 -7.55 31.20
CA LYS A 54 26.72 -6.71 31.01
C LYS A 54 26.73 -6.04 29.63
N LEU A 55 27.88 -5.51 29.22
CA LEU A 55 28.03 -4.91 27.90
C LEU A 55 27.81 -5.93 26.78
N ALA A 56 28.39 -7.14 26.91
CA ALA A 56 28.22 -8.22 25.96
C ALA A 56 26.75 -8.63 25.81
N ALA A 57 25.99 -8.68 26.91
CA ALA A 57 24.56 -8.98 26.88
C ALA A 57 23.75 -7.92 26.09
N ILE A 58 24.02 -6.63 26.32
CA ILE A 58 23.38 -5.54 25.59
C ILE A 58 23.74 -5.61 24.10
N ILE A 59 25.01 -5.87 23.77
CA ILE A 59 25.45 -6.03 22.38
C ILE A 59 24.71 -7.18 21.70
N ALA A 60 24.58 -8.33 22.36
CA ALA A 60 23.86 -9.48 21.81
C ALA A 60 22.37 -9.19 21.56
N GLU A 61 21.72 -8.45 22.46
CA GLU A 61 20.34 -8.01 22.28
C GLU A 61 20.21 -7.07 21.08
N LEU A 62 21.09 -6.06 20.98
CA LEU A 62 21.09 -5.12 19.86
C LEU A 62 21.38 -5.81 18.52
N GLN A 63 22.28 -6.80 18.49
CA GLN A 63 22.54 -7.62 17.32
C GLN A 63 21.30 -8.41 16.90
N THR A 64 20.64 -9.07 17.87
CA THR A 64 19.40 -9.81 17.61
C THR A 64 18.31 -8.90 17.01
N ARG A 65 18.14 -7.70 17.57
CA ARG A 65 17.16 -6.72 17.08
C ARG A 65 17.52 -6.20 15.69
N ARG A 66 18.79 -5.90 15.43
CA ARG A 66 19.29 -5.50 14.10
C ARG A 66 19.00 -6.59 13.07
N ASP A 67 19.27 -7.84 13.41
CA ASP A 67 19.11 -8.97 12.48
C ASP A 67 17.63 -9.19 12.16
N ALA A 68 16.75 -9.10 13.15
CA ALA A 68 15.30 -9.14 12.96
C ALA A 68 14.80 -8.01 12.04
N LEU A 69 15.21 -6.77 12.30
CA LEU A 69 14.85 -5.61 11.46
C LEU A 69 15.40 -5.71 10.04
N THR A 70 16.60 -6.26 9.89
CA THR A 70 17.24 -6.47 8.58
C THR A 70 16.48 -7.53 7.77
N ALA A 71 16.10 -8.63 8.42
CA ALA A 71 15.29 -9.68 7.81
C ALA A 71 13.90 -9.16 7.40
N GLU A 72 13.27 -8.36 8.26
CA GLU A 72 11.99 -7.71 7.95
C GLU A 72 12.11 -6.72 6.79
N GLY A 73 13.14 -5.86 6.80
CA GLY A 73 13.40 -4.92 5.72
C GLY A 73 13.56 -5.64 4.37
N LYS A 74 14.35 -6.71 4.34
CA LYS A 74 14.51 -7.53 3.13
C LYS A 74 13.17 -8.11 2.66
N ARG A 75 12.39 -8.71 3.55
CA ARG A 75 11.06 -9.26 3.24
C ARG A 75 10.12 -8.20 2.67
N LEU A 76 10.11 -7.00 3.24
CA LEU A 76 9.28 -5.89 2.77
C LEU A 76 9.73 -5.41 1.39
N THR A 77 11.04 -5.28 1.16
CA THR A 77 11.57 -4.90 -0.16
C THR A 77 11.18 -5.90 -1.24
N GLU A 78 11.33 -7.21 -0.96
CA GLU A 78 10.91 -8.26 -1.89
C GLU A 78 9.39 -8.21 -2.16
N ALA A 79 8.58 -8.01 -1.12
CA ALA A 79 7.13 -7.88 -1.26
C ALA A 79 6.74 -6.65 -2.11
N ILE A 80 7.40 -5.51 -1.92
CA ILE A 80 7.19 -4.29 -2.71
C ILE A 80 7.50 -4.58 -4.18
N GLN A 81 8.65 -5.15 -4.48
CA GLN A 81 9.06 -5.46 -5.86
C GLN A 81 8.04 -6.37 -6.57
N VAL A 82 7.56 -7.41 -5.88
CA VAL A 82 6.54 -8.32 -6.43
C VAL A 82 5.21 -7.58 -6.68
N LEU A 83 4.79 -6.72 -5.76
CA LEU A 83 3.56 -5.94 -5.89
C LEU A 83 3.64 -4.91 -7.03
N GLU A 84 4.78 -4.23 -7.18
CA GLU A 84 5.03 -3.27 -8.25
C GLU A 84 4.99 -3.93 -9.63
N GLN A 85 5.66 -5.08 -9.78
CA GLN A 85 5.63 -5.86 -11.02
C GLN A 85 4.20 -6.30 -11.36
N LYS A 86 3.46 -6.81 -10.36
CA LYS A 86 2.06 -7.22 -10.54
C LYS A 86 1.16 -6.04 -10.92
N GLN A 87 1.39 -4.87 -10.33
CA GLN A 87 0.66 -3.65 -10.66
C GLN A 87 0.95 -3.21 -12.10
N ALA A 88 2.22 -3.22 -12.53
CA ALA A 88 2.61 -2.85 -13.89
C ALA A 88 1.94 -3.76 -14.93
N LEU A 89 1.99 -5.08 -14.72
CA LEU A 89 1.33 -6.06 -15.59
C LEU A 89 -0.18 -5.84 -15.67
N ARG A 90 -0.85 -5.67 -14.53
CA ARG A 90 -2.30 -5.40 -14.48
C ARG A 90 -2.68 -4.10 -15.15
N LYS A 91 -1.86 -3.05 -15.01
CA LYS A 91 -2.11 -1.75 -15.64
C LYS A 91 -2.10 -1.89 -17.17
N GLN A 92 -1.11 -2.60 -17.70
CA GLN A 92 -1.02 -2.87 -19.13
C GLN A 92 -2.20 -3.74 -19.61
N GLU A 93 -2.47 -4.86 -18.93
CA GLU A 93 -3.58 -5.77 -19.26
C GLU A 93 -4.94 -5.05 -19.28
N VAL A 94 -5.22 -4.20 -18.28
CA VAL A 94 -6.46 -3.42 -18.22
C VAL A 94 -6.49 -2.37 -19.33
N ALA A 95 -5.39 -1.67 -19.59
CA ALA A 95 -5.34 -0.69 -20.68
C ALA A 95 -5.63 -1.33 -22.04
N ASP A 96 -5.01 -2.47 -22.33
CA ASP A 96 -5.24 -3.22 -23.56
C ASP A 96 -6.68 -3.70 -23.69
N ALA A 97 -7.26 -4.21 -22.59
CA ALA A 97 -8.65 -4.65 -22.56
C ALA A 97 -9.65 -3.49 -22.78
N VAL A 98 -9.40 -2.34 -22.15
CA VAL A 98 -10.23 -1.13 -22.32
C VAL A 98 -10.10 -0.62 -23.76
N ASN A 99 -8.90 -0.60 -24.31
CA ASN A 99 -8.67 -0.14 -25.68
C ASN A 99 -9.36 -1.05 -26.70
N ALA A 100 -9.37 -2.37 -26.47
CA ALA A 100 -10.08 -3.33 -27.30
C ALA A 100 -11.61 -3.13 -27.22
N ALA A 101 -12.16 -2.96 -26.02
CA ALA A 101 -13.58 -2.68 -25.81
C ALA A 101 -13.99 -1.34 -26.47
N MET A 102 -13.16 -0.31 -26.32
CA MET A 102 -13.34 1.00 -26.97
C MET A 102 -13.43 0.89 -28.49
N VAL A 103 -12.44 0.23 -29.12
CA VAL A 103 -12.42 0.06 -30.58
C VAL A 103 -13.67 -0.70 -31.07
N ARG A 104 -14.09 -1.73 -30.33
CA ARG A 104 -15.31 -2.49 -30.66
C ARG A 104 -16.56 -1.62 -30.55
N LEU A 105 -16.71 -0.90 -29.43
CA LEU A 105 -17.90 -0.11 -29.12
C LEU A 105 -18.04 1.13 -30.01
N LEU A 106 -16.95 1.84 -30.29
CA LEU A 106 -16.98 3.02 -31.17
C LEU A 106 -17.44 2.68 -32.59
N LYS A 107 -17.13 1.48 -33.09
CA LYS A 107 -17.60 1.01 -34.40
C LYS A 107 -19.10 0.75 -34.49
N LEU A 108 -19.80 0.70 -33.36
CA LEU A 108 -21.25 0.51 -33.32
C LEU A 108 -22.02 1.83 -33.46
N ASP A 109 -21.34 2.97 -33.33
CA ASP A 109 -21.89 4.30 -33.57
C ASP A 109 -22.28 4.48 -35.05
N LEU A 110 -23.06 5.52 -35.33
CA LEU A 110 -23.36 5.93 -36.70
C LEU A 110 -22.08 6.32 -37.44
N PRO A 111 -22.00 6.13 -38.77
CA PRO A 111 -20.81 6.39 -39.57
C PRO A 111 -20.59 7.89 -39.84
N LEU A 112 -20.66 8.72 -38.80
CA LEU A 112 -20.53 10.18 -38.84
C LEU A 112 -19.08 10.63 -38.57
N GLN A 113 -18.29 9.82 -37.86
CA GLN A 113 -16.89 10.09 -37.54
C GLN A 113 -15.99 9.03 -38.20
N PRO A 114 -15.16 9.39 -39.19
CA PRO A 114 -14.28 8.43 -39.90
C PRO A 114 -13.36 7.64 -38.98
N GLU A 115 -12.86 8.27 -37.91
CA GLU A 115 -11.98 7.68 -36.90
C GLU A 115 -12.67 6.60 -36.09
N PHE A 116 -14.00 6.70 -35.89
CA PHE A 116 -14.77 5.67 -35.17
C PHE A 116 -15.07 4.49 -36.09
N VAL A 117 -15.46 4.76 -37.34
CA VAL A 117 -15.72 3.73 -38.36
C VAL A 117 -14.48 2.88 -38.61
N SER A 118 -13.34 3.53 -38.76
CA SER A 118 -12.04 2.88 -39.03
C SER A 118 -11.21 2.65 -37.77
N ALA A 119 -11.82 2.67 -36.58
CA ALA A 119 -11.09 2.54 -35.32
C ALA A 119 -10.24 1.25 -35.30
N HIS A 120 -8.94 1.39 -35.10
CA HIS A 120 -8.04 0.23 -34.96
C HIS A 120 -7.13 0.37 -33.75
N SER A 121 -6.94 1.59 -33.25
CA SER A 121 -6.29 1.84 -31.98
C SER A 121 -7.08 2.86 -31.18
N SER A 122 -7.14 2.63 -29.87
CA SER A 122 -7.50 3.65 -28.91
C SER A 122 -6.46 3.67 -27.79
N HIS A 123 -6.30 4.82 -27.16
CA HIS A 123 -5.41 5.02 -26.03
C HIS A 123 -5.99 6.12 -25.14
N PHE A 124 -5.94 5.94 -23.83
CA PHE A 124 -6.36 6.95 -22.87
C PHE A 124 -5.15 7.39 -22.03
N ASP A 125 -5.10 8.68 -21.72
CA ASP A 125 -4.10 9.28 -20.87
C ASP A 125 -4.79 10.01 -19.71
N PHE A 126 -4.52 9.56 -18.49
CA PHE A 126 -5.07 10.17 -17.28
C PHE A 126 -4.41 11.50 -16.90
N VAL A 127 -3.14 11.71 -17.30
CA VAL A 127 -2.41 12.96 -17.02
C VAL A 127 -2.96 14.07 -17.91
N ASP A 128 -3.12 13.77 -19.20
CA ASP A 128 -3.67 14.72 -20.17
C ASP A 128 -5.21 14.79 -20.13
N ASN A 129 -5.85 13.92 -19.35
CA ASN A 129 -7.31 13.74 -19.33
C ASN A 129 -7.90 13.60 -20.74
N ALA A 130 -7.29 12.75 -21.56
CA ALA A 130 -7.57 12.66 -22.98
C ALA A 130 -7.73 11.21 -23.44
N VAL A 131 -8.62 11.01 -24.41
CA VAL A 131 -8.79 9.75 -25.13
C VAL A 131 -8.46 10.00 -26.60
N TYR A 132 -7.58 9.16 -27.13
CA TYR A 132 -7.12 9.19 -28.50
C TYR A 132 -7.73 8.03 -29.26
N VAL A 133 -8.23 8.29 -30.46
CA VAL A 133 -8.70 7.26 -31.41
C VAL A 133 -7.91 7.43 -32.70
N ASN A 134 -7.24 6.37 -33.14
CA ASN A 134 -6.34 6.40 -34.30
C ASN A 134 -5.29 7.54 -34.24
N GLY A 135 -4.87 7.94 -33.02
CA GLY A 135 -3.92 9.03 -32.79
C GLY A 135 -4.51 10.45 -32.81
N SER A 136 -5.79 10.61 -33.15
CA SER A 136 -6.50 11.90 -33.03
C SER A 136 -7.17 12.03 -31.66
N ARG A 137 -7.16 13.25 -31.13
CA ARG A 137 -7.96 13.67 -29.96
C ARG A 137 -8.96 14.78 -30.29
N HIS A 138 -8.98 15.23 -31.55
CA HIS A 138 -9.80 16.35 -31.99
C HIS A 138 -11.04 15.81 -32.67
N PHE A 139 -12.17 15.88 -31.97
CA PHE A 139 -13.46 15.40 -32.42
C PHE A 139 -14.47 16.54 -32.37
N SER A 140 -15.57 16.41 -33.14
CA SER A 140 -16.72 17.31 -32.97
C SER A 140 -17.32 17.16 -31.58
N GLU A 141 -18.09 18.15 -31.12
CA GLU A 141 -18.76 18.12 -29.81
C GLU A 141 -19.61 16.86 -29.64
N SER A 142 -20.44 16.52 -30.63
CA SER A 142 -21.26 15.30 -30.61
C SER A 142 -20.43 14.01 -30.56
N SER A 143 -19.30 13.95 -31.27
CA SER A 143 -18.39 12.79 -31.22
C SER A 143 -17.63 12.71 -29.90
N ALA A 144 -17.30 13.84 -29.29
CA ALA A 144 -16.68 13.88 -27.97
C ALA A 144 -17.63 13.37 -26.87
N VAL A 145 -18.93 13.68 -26.98
CA VAL A 145 -19.97 13.13 -26.10
C VAL A 145 -20.05 11.60 -26.24
N VAL A 146 -20.14 11.08 -27.47
CA VAL A 146 -20.13 9.61 -27.70
C VAL A 146 -18.86 8.98 -27.15
N LEU A 147 -17.69 9.55 -27.46
CA LEU A 147 -16.40 9.03 -27.00
C LEU A 147 -16.33 8.94 -25.48
N ARG A 148 -16.79 9.99 -24.77
CA ARG A 148 -16.85 10.03 -23.31
C ARG A 148 -17.70 8.91 -22.75
N HIS A 149 -18.93 8.73 -23.26
CA HIS A 149 -19.84 7.71 -22.75
C HIS A 149 -19.35 6.29 -23.05
N ILE A 150 -18.84 6.07 -24.26
CA ILE A 150 -18.26 4.78 -24.67
C ILE A 150 -17.01 4.46 -23.85
N PHE A 151 -16.20 5.45 -23.46
CA PHE A 151 -15.06 5.24 -22.56
C PHE A 151 -15.49 4.73 -21.18
N HIS A 152 -16.51 5.34 -20.58
CA HIS A 152 -17.03 4.87 -19.29
C HIS A 152 -17.68 3.49 -19.40
N LEU A 153 -18.41 3.23 -20.49
CA LEU A 153 -18.98 1.92 -20.77
C LEU A 153 -17.88 0.86 -20.93
N ALA A 154 -16.81 1.15 -21.67
CA ALA A 154 -15.67 0.25 -21.83
C ALA A 154 -14.97 -0.06 -20.51
N LEU A 155 -14.80 0.94 -19.63
CA LEU A 155 -14.29 0.73 -18.28
C LEU A 155 -15.19 -0.23 -17.47
N LEU A 156 -16.50 -0.05 -17.55
CA LEU A 156 -17.47 -0.94 -16.94
C LEU A 156 -17.37 -2.36 -17.52
N THR A 157 -17.37 -2.51 -18.85
CA THR A 157 -17.20 -3.79 -19.56
C THR A 157 -15.98 -4.55 -19.03
N VAL A 158 -14.82 -3.90 -18.95
CA VAL A 158 -13.58 -4.56 -18.50
C VAL A 158 -13.65 -4.92 -17.02
N SER A 159 -14.30 -4.10 -16.19
CA SER A 159 -14.50 -4.40 -14.77
C SER A 159 -15.35 -5.65 -14.53
N THR A 160 -16.21 -6.05 -15.48
CA THR A 160 -17.02 -7.27 -15.37
C THR A 160 -16.18 -8.54 -15.49
N THR A 161 -15.13 -8.50 -16.33
CA THR A 161 -14.27 -9.66 -16.63
C THR A 161 -12.98 -9.70 -15.82
N ARG A 162 -12.57 -8.59 -15.18
CA ARG A 162 -11.33 -8.48 -14.38
C ARG A 162 -11.65 -8.31 -12.88
N PRO A 163 -11.70 -9.40 -12.08
CA PRO A 163 -12.09 -9.33 -10.66
C PRO A 163 -11.17 -8.45 -9.79
N TYR A 164 -9.93 -8.23 -10.23
CA TYR A 164 -8.97 -7.39 -9.52
C TYR A 164 -9.14 -5.89 -9.82
N MET A 165 -9.93 -5.53 -10.83
CA MET A 165 -10.22 -4.14 -11.18
C MET A 165 -11.18 -3.56 -10.15
N ARG A 166 -10.75 -2.48 -9.49
CA ARG A 166 -11.51 -1.84 -8.41
C ARG A 166 -12.37 -0.69 -8.93
N LEU A 167 -13.06 -0.91 -10.05
CA LEU A 167 -14.07 0.01 -10.54
C LEU A 167 -15.42 -0.44 -9.98
N PRO A 168 -16.18 0.42 -9.28
CA PRO A 168 -17.55 0.12 -8.94
C PRO A 168 -18.34 -0.24 -10.20
N ARG A 169 -19.06 -1.36 -10.19
CA ARG A 169 -19.96 -1.76 -11.29
C ARG A 169 -21.28 -1.00 -11.21
N PHE A 170 -21.17 0.29 -10.97
CA PHE A 170 -22.25 1.26 -10.87
C PHE A 170 -21.85 2.45 -11.73
N LEU A 171 -22.70 2.80 -12.69
CA LEU A 171 -22.44 3.87 -13.64
C LEU A 171 -23.67 4.77 -13.76
N LEU A 172 -23.46 6.07 -13.55
CA LEU A 172 -24.46 7.10 -13.80
C LEU A 172 -23.99 7.95 -14.98
N LEU A 173 -24.75 7.93 -16.07
CA LEU A 173 -24.45 8.69 -17.27
C LEU A 173 -25.47 9.83 -17.40
N ASP A 174 -24.98 11.04 -17.56
CA ASP A 174 -25.80 12.23 -17.76
C ASP A 174 -25.33 12.98 -19.01
N GLY A 175 -26.25 13.68 -19.67
CA GLY A 175 -25.95 14.40 -20.90
C GLY A 175 -25.54 13.48 -22.06
N ILE A 176 -26.22 12.33 -22.23
CA ILE A 176 -25.95 11.41 -23.36
C ILE A 176 -26.38 12.00 -24.71
N ASP A 177 -27.21 13.04 -24.68
CA ASP A 177 -27.77 13.81 -25.79
C ASP A 177 -27.21 15.24 -25.88
N ASP A 178 -26.16 15.55 -25.11
CA ASP A 178 -25.48 16.85 -25.13
C ASP A 178 -24.72 17.12 -26.45
N GLY A 179 -24.11 18.30 -26.55
CA GLY A 179 -23.12 18.61 -27.60
C GLY A 179 -23.72 18.74 -29.00
N GLY A 180 -25.03 19.02 -29.07
CA GLY A 180 -25.76 19.11 -30.34
C GLY A 180 -25.91 17.76 -31.03
N MET A 181 -25.99 16.67 -30.26
CA MET A 181 -26.24 15.34 -30.82
C MET A 181 -27.57 15.29 -31.56
N GLU A 182 -27.54 14.76 -32.78
CA GLU A 182 -28.75 14.44 -33.52
C GLU A 182 -29.50 13.32 -32.81
N LYS A 183 -30.84 13.40 -32.84
CA LYS A 183 -31.75 12.45 -32.20
C LYS A 183 -31.40 10.99 -32.51
N GLU A 184 -31.16 10.69 -33.79
CA GLU A 184 -30.80 9.33 -34.24
C GLU A 184 -29.50 8.84 -33.59
N ARG A 185 -28.50 9.71 -33.44
CA ARG A 185 -27.22 9.36 -32.80
C ARG A 185 -27.38 9.15 -31.30
N SER A 186 -28.20 9.97 -30.63
CA SER A 186 -28.54 9.77 -29.21
C SER A 186 -29.24 8.44 -28.98
N HIS A 187 -30.26 8.14 -29.78
CA HIS A 187 -30.96 6.86 -29.74
C HIS A 187 -30.01 5.68 -29.97
N ARG A 188 -29.06 5.84 -30.91
CA ARG A 188 -28.06 4.82 -31.20
C ARG A 188 -27.12 4.58 -30.02
N LEU A 189 -26.68 5.64 -29.33
CA LEU A 189 -25.86 5.52 -28.13
C LEU A 189 -26.62 4.78 -27.01
N GLN A 190 -27.91 5.07 -26.83
CA GLN A 190 -28.77 4.35 -25.88
C GLN A 190 -28.83 2.85 -26.20
N GLU A 191 -29.01 2.47 -27.47
CA GLU A 191 -29.00 1.06 -27.89
C GLU A 191 -27.67 0.37 -27.61
N ILE A 192 -26.54 1.04 -27.89
CA ILE A 192 -25.20 0.50 -27.63
C ILE A 192 -25.03 0.21 -26.14
N ILE A 193 -25.42 1.16 -25.28
CA ILE A 193 -25.33 1.01 -23.82
C ILE A 193 -26.15 -0.20 -23.36
N VAL A 194 -27.42 -0.29 -23.77
CA VAL A 194 -28.31 -1.38 -23.36
C VAL A 194 -27.81 -2.73 -23.88
N ALA A 195 -27.43 -2.82 -25.16
CA ALA A 195 -26.98 -4.05 -25.80
C ALA A 195 -25.65 -4.57 -25.22
N GLU A 196 -24.73 -3.69 -24.86
CA GLU A 196 -23.49 -4.07 -24.19
C GLU A 196 -23.76 -4.54 -22.75
N CYS A 197 -24.63 -3.83 -22.01
CA CYS A 197 -24.98 -4.22 -20.65
C CYS A 197 -25.65 -5.60 -20.56
N GLN A 198 -26.49 -5.95 -21.54
CA GLN A 198 -27.13 -7.27 -21.62
C GLN A 198 -26.14 -8.45 -21.71
N GLN A 199 -24.87 -8.20 -22.02
CA GLN A 199 -23.83 -9.24 -22.10
C GLN A 199 -23.14 -9.51 -20.76
N TYR A 200 -23.41 -8.72 -19.72
CA TYR A 200 -22.70 -8.84 -18.45
C TYR A 200 -23.28 -9.97 -17.57
N GLU A 201 -22.41 -10.84 -17.07
CA GLU A 201 -22.78 -11.99 -16.23
C GLU A 201 -22.58 -11.74 -14.72
N VAL A 202 -22.47 -10.47 -14.32
CA VAL A 202 -22.16 -10.05 -12.94
C VAL A 202 -23.17 -9.02 -12.46
N ASP A 203 -23.24 -8.78 -11.16
CA ASP A 203 -24.06 -7.68 -10.64
C ASP A 203 -23.49 -6.32 -11.08
N TYR A 204 -24.34 -5.51 -11.68
CA TYR A 204 -24.04 -4.13 -12.08
C TYR A 204 -25.31 -3.28 -12.05
N GLN A 205 -25.14 -1.96 -12.09
CA GLN A 205 -26.23 -1.02 -12.32
C GLN A 205 -25.75 0.12 -13.21
N VAL A 206 -26.49 0.37 -14.29
CA VAL A 206 -26.28 1.55 -15.15
C VAL A 206 -27.57 2.36 -15.12
N ILE A 207 -27.43 3.65 -14.83
CA ILE A 207 -28.52 4.63 -14.92
C ILE A 207 -28.06 5.68 -15.91
N PHE A 208 -28.88 5.99 -16.91
CA PHE A 208 -28.61 7.12 -17.80
C PHE A 208 -29.84 8.01 -17.91
N ALA A 209 -29.60 9.32 -17.91
CA ALA A 209 -30.63 10.34 -18.13
C ALA A 209 -30.60 10.80 -19.59
N THR A 210 -31.77 11.05 -20.16
CA THR A 210 -31.91 11.59 -21.52
C THR A 210 -33.18 12.42 -21.64
N SER A 211 -33.14 13.47 -22.47
CA SER A 211 -34.34 14.26 -22.78
C SER A 211 -35.21 13.62 -23.87
N GLU A 212 -34.61 12.81 -24.75
CA GLU A 212 -35.30 12.08 -25.81
C GLU A 212 -34.96 10.59 -25.74
N ILE A 213 -35.91 9.82 -25.20
CA ILE A 213 -35.78 8.37 -25.12
C ILE A 213 -35.90 7.73 -26.50
N ASN A 214 -35.08 6.71 -26.77
CA ASN A 214 -35.25 5.88 -27.95
C ASN A 214 -36.62 5.18 -27.88
N PRO A 215 -37.50 5.33 -28.89
CA PRO A 215 -38.81 4.68 -28.91
C PRO A 215 -38.77 3.15 -28.75
N ALA A 216 -37.65 2.50 -29.13
CA ALA A 216 -37.46 1.07 -28.93
C ALA A 216 -37.27 0.68 -27.45
N LEU A 217 -36.88 1.63 -26.60
CA LEU A 217 -36.66 1.46 -25.16
C LEU A 217 -37.80 2.02 -24.31
N GLU A 218 -38.62 2.92 -24.86
CA GLU A 218 -39.66 3.66 -24.13
C GLU A 218 -40.69 2.76 -23.43
N GLU A 219 -41.07 1.66 -24.06
CA GLU A 219 -42.07 0.70 -23.54
C GLU A 219 -41.44 -0.44 -22.71
N THR A 220 -40.16 -0.33 -22.36
CA THR A 220 -39.45 -1.38 -21.60
C THR A 220 -39.45 -1.12 -20.11
N GLU A 221 -39.19 -2.16 -19.31
CA GLU A 221 -39.03 -2.05 -17.85
C GLU A 221 -37.79 -1.24 -17.42
N LEU A 222 -36.95 -0.80 -18.38
CA LEU A 222 -35.76 0.01 -18.12
C LEU A 222 -36.10 1.48 -17.85
N VAL A 223 -37.31 1.92 -18.21
CA VAL A 223 -37.73 3.32 -18.09
C VAL A 223 -38.26 3.59 -16.69
N VAL A 224 -37.65 4.58 -16.02
CA VAL A 224 -38.06 5.01 -14.69
C VAL A 224 -38.72 6.38 -14.78
N GLY A 225 -40.01 6.42 -14.47
CA GLY A 225 -40.81 7.65 -14.48
C GLY A 225 -41.57 7.87 -15.78
N ARG A 226 -42.46 8.86 -15.78
CA ARG A 226 -43.24 9.25 -16.96
C ARG A 226 -42.44 10.21 -17.84
N PHE A 227 -42.74 10.23 -19.14
CA PHE A 227 -42.30 11.30 -20.02
C PHE A 227 -42.90 12.64 -19.56
N PHE A 228 -42.08 13.69 -19.50
CA PHE A 228 -42.52 15.01 -19.06
C PHE A 228 -42.69 15.95 -20.25
N THR A 229 -43.79 16.70 -20.25
CA THR A 229 -44.06 17.73 -21.27
C THR A 229 -44.17 19.10 -20.61
N PRO A 230 -44.13 20.20 -21.38
CA PRO A 230 -44.40 21.54 -20.84
C PRO A 230 -45.72 21.64 -20.06
N GLU A 231 -46.74 20.87 -20.46
CA GLU A 231 -48.07 20.76 -19.84
C GLU A 231 -48.10 19.80 -18.64
N ALA A 232 -47.23 18.78 -18.65
CA ALA A 232 -47.11 17.72 -17.65
C ALA A 232 -45.68 17.68 -17.07
N ARG A 233 -45.35 18.67 -16.24
CA ARG A 233 -44.01 18.86 -15.66
C ARG A 233 -43.65 17.79 -14.63
N SER A 234 -42.36 17.73 -14.29
CA SER A 234 -41.81 16.84 -13.26
C SER A 234 -42.28 17.16 -11.85
N LEU A 235 -42.49 18.44 -11.56
CA LEU A 235 -43.10 18.95 -10.34
C LEU A 235 -44.52 19.42 -10.66
N ASP A 236 -45.50 18.54 -10.44
CA ASP A 236 -46.92 18.91 -10.50
C ASP A 236 -47.44 19.12 -9.08
N VAL A 237 -47.14 20.30 -8.52
CA VAL A 237 -47.50 20.69 -7.15
C VAL A 237 -48.84 21.43 -7.09
N ARG A 238 -49.67 21.30 -8.14
CA ARG A 238 -51.01 21.90 -8.15
C ARG A 238 -51.81 21.25 -7.03
N GLU A 239 -52.18 22.05 -6.02
CA GLU A 239 -53.03 21.63 -4.91
C GLU A 239 -54.32 21.01 -5.44
N ILE A 240 -54.71 19.89 -4.84
CA ILE A 240 -56.02 19.24 -5.04
C ILE A 240 -57.12 20.18 -4.54
#